data_AF-A0A7C0YJE4-F1
#
_entry.id   AF-A0A7C0YJE4-F1
#
_cell.length_a   1.000
_cell.length_b   1.000
_cell.length_c   1.000
_cell.angle_alpha   90.00
_cell.angle_beta   90.00
_cell.angle_gamma   90.00
#
_symmetry.space_group_name_H-M   'P 1'
#
loop_
_entity.id
_entity.type
_entity.pdbx_description
1 polymer ?
#
loop_
_entity_poly.entity_id
_entity_poly.type
_entity_poly.pdbx_seq_one_letter_code
_entity_poly.pdbx_strand_id
1 'polypeptide(L)'
;MDIQLYLTPFLKAFVITIVLSIVLTWCSKKIACRGREDSRHIHLKKISRLGGVAIIVAFLISILTDANLVISQPLWGIMIASFFILLVGLWDDFSELDWKYQFFYQVAIVILIFITGTQVEYITNPFGGYIFLDLGQYLLPSLLFVIVWVVLMMNS
;
A
#
# COMPACT_ATOMS: atom_id res chain seq x y z
N MET A 1 -7.14 -19.23 -21.18
CA MET A 1 -6.92 -18.19 -20.16
C MET A 1 -8.24 -17.45 -20.01
N ASP A 2 -8.92 -17.63 -18.88
CA ASP A 2 -10.24 -17.04 -18.66
C ASP A 2 -10.08 -15.56 -18.34
N ILE A 3 -10.05 -14.74 -19.40
CA ILE A 3 -9.93 -13.27 -19.31
C ILE A 3 -10.93 -12.67 -18.31
N GLN A 4 -12.09 -13.33 -18.14
CA GLN A 4 -13.16 -12.94 -17.23
C GLN A 4 -12.73 -12.96 -15.76
N LEU A 5 -11.83 -13.88 -15.35
CA LEU A 5 -11.31 -13.96 -13.98
C LEU A 5 -10.46 -12.74 -13.60
N TYR A 6 -9.83 -12.08 -14.58
CA TYR A 6 -8.97 -10.93 -14.34
C TYR A 6 -9.68 -9.60 -14.66
N LEU A 7 -10.46 -9.56 -15.73
CA LEU A 7 -11.14 -8.35 -16.18
C LEU A 7 -12.23 -7.90 -15.21
N THR A 8 -12.95 -8.85 -14.62
CA THR A 8 -14.04 -8.56 -13.67
C THR A 8 -13.55 -7.85 -12.41
N PRO A 9 -12.56 -8.38 -11.64
CA PRO A 9 -12.04 -7.68 -10.47
C PRO A 9 -11.36 -6.36 -10.83
N PHE A 10 -10.67 -6.29 -11.98
CA PHE A 10 -10.08 -5.04 -12.46
C PHE A 10 -11.13 -3.93 -12.67
N LEU A 11 -12.21 -4.22 -13.42
CA LEU A 11 -13.27 -3.25 -13.68
C LEU A 11 -14.01 -2.86 -12.40
N LYS A 12 -14.25 -3.82 -11.49
CA LYS A 12 -14.82 -3.54 -10.17
C LYS A 12 -13.93 -2.57 -9.39
N ALA A 13 -12.64 -2.88 -9.24
CA ALA A 13 -11.69 -2.04 -8.53
C ALA A 13 -11.60 -0.63 -9.13
N PHE A 14 -11.59 -0.52 -10.46
CA PHE A 14 -11.56 0.76 -11.17
C PHE A 14 -12.81 1.60 -10.87
N VAL A 15 -14.00 1.02 -11.02
CA VAL A 15 -15.27 1.74 -10.77
C VAL A 15 -15.40 2.13 -9.30
N ILE A 16 -15.09 1.21 -8.38
CA ILE A 16 -15.15 1.46 -6.93
C ILE A 16 -14.19 2.60 -6.56
N THR A 17 -12.96 2.60 -7.09
CA THR A 17 -11.98 3.66 -6.83
C THR A 17 -12.46 5.02 -7.31
N ILE A 18 -13.07 5.10 -8.51
CA ILE A 18 -13.62 6.37 -9.05
C ILE A 18 -14.73 6.89 -8.14
N VAL A 19 -15.68 6.03 -7.77
CA VAL A 19 -16.81 6.40 -6.92
C VAL A 19 -16.30 6.87 -5.55
N LEU A 20 -15.42 6.11 -4.90
CA LEU A 20 -14.83 6.49 -3.61
C LEU A 20 -14.05 7.79 -3.69
N SER A 21 -13.26 8.01 -4.76
CA SER A 21 -12.47 9.23 -4.92
C SER A 21 -13.36 10.47 -5.04
N ILE A 22 -14.46 10.39 -5.81
CA ILE A 22 -15.45 11.47 -5.94
C ILE A 22 -16.12 11.74 -4.60
N VAL A 23 -16.61 10.69 -3.92
CA VAL A 23 -17.28 10.80 -2.62
C VAL A 23 -16.36 11.42 -1.57
N LEU A 24 -15.13 10.92 -1.44
CA LEU A 24 -14.17 11.41 -0.46
C LEU A 24 -13.76 12.86 -0.75
N THR A 25 -13.60 13.24 -2.03
CA THR A 25 -13.30 14.63 -2.42
C THR A 25 -14.47 15.56 -2.08
N TRP A 26 -15.71 15.10 -2.23
CA TRP A 26 -16.88 15.88 -1.86
C TRP A 26 -17.01 16.01 -0.34
N CYS A 27 -16.82 14.90 0.40
CA CYS A 27 -16.82 14.88 1.86
C CYS A 27 -15.72 15.77 2.44
N SER A 28 -14.51 15.76 1.87
CA SER A 28 -13.39 16.60 2.34
C SER A 28 -13.61 18.10 2.14
N LYS A 29 -14.51 18.50 1.24
CA LYS A 29 -14.92 19.92 1.10
C LYS A 29 -15.91 20.34 2.18
N LYS A 30 -16.73 19.40 2.66
CA LYS A 30 -17.78 19.64 3.68
C LYS A 30 -17.24 19.55 5.10
N ILE A 31 -16.44 18.53 5.35
CA ILE A 31 -15.71 18.37 6.59
C ILE A 31 -14.50 19.28 6.44
N ALA A 32 -14.25 20.19 7.39
CA ALA A 32 -13.09 21.09 7.37
C ALA A 32 -11.75 20.34 7.55
N CYS A 33 -11.61 19.15 6.97
CA CYS A 33 -10.43 18.29 6.94
C CYS A 33 -9.25 19.18 6.60
N ARG A 34 -8.37 19.42 7.59
CA ARG A 34 -7.19 20.28 7.50
C ARG A 34 -6.21 19.65 6.50
N GLY A 35 -6.47 19.81 5.21
CA GLY A 35 -5.42 19.71 4.21
C GLY A 35 -4.31 20.69 4.55
N ARG A 36 -3.06 20.27 4.35
CA ARG A 36 -1.86 21.04 4.65
C ARG A 36 -1.90 22.38 3.90
N GLU A 37 -1.69 23.47 4.62
CA GLU A 37 -1.47 24.78 3.99
C GLU A 37 -0.06 24.76 3.42
N ASP A 38 0.04 24.63 2.10
CA ASP A 38 1.33 24.71 1.43
C ASP A 38 1.72 26.19 1.32
N SER A 39 2.66 26.61 2.15
CA SER A 39 3.16 28.00 2.22
C SER A 39 3.96 28.42 0.98
N ARG A 40 4.06 27.55 -0.04
CA ARG A 40 4.87 27.78 -1.25
C ARG A 40 4.08 27.97 -2.55
N HIS A 41 2.75 27.98 -2.54
CA HIS A 41 1.95 28.23 -3.75
C HIS A 41 0.89 29.32 -3.59
N ILE A 42 0.90 30.28 -4.51
CA ILE A 42 0.08 31.51 -4.57
C ILE A 42 -1.43 31.20 -4.82
N HIS A 43 -1.82 29.93 -4.86
CA HIS A 43 -3.21 29.48 -4.97
C HIS A 43 -3.58 28.56 -3.79
N LEU A 44 -4.26 29.15 -2.81
CA LEU A 44 -4.80 28.58 -1.57
C LEU A 44 -5.93 27.54 -1.80
N LYS A 45 -5.72 26.53 -2.65
CA LYS A 45 -6.66 25.39 -2.73
C LYS A 45 -6.17 24.29 -1.81
N LYS A 46 -6.93 24.05 -0.73
CA LYS A 46 -6.79 22.89 0.15
C LYS A 46 -6.94 21.60 -0.68
N ILE A 47 -5.84 20.95 -1.02
CA ILE A 47 -5.86 19.69 -1.78
C ILE A 47 -6.22 18.56 -0.80
N SER A 48 -7.23 17.77 -1.16
CA SER A 48 -7.64 16.61 -0.37
C SER A 48 -6.65 15.47 -0.57
N ARG A 49 -6.01 15.02 0.52
CA ARG A 49 -5.06 13.88 0.50
C ARG A 49 -5.74 12.52 0.64
N LEU A 50 -7.07 12.47 0.59
CA LEU A 50 -7.87 11.25 0.75
C LEU A 50 -7.83 10.30 -0.48
N GLY A 51 -7.08 10.64 -1.54
CA GLY A 51 -6.95 9.79 -2.72
C GLY A 51 -6.35 8.42 -2.39
N GLY A 52 -5.31 8.37 -1.55
CA GLY A 52 -4.69 7.11 -1.11
C GLY A 52 -5.67 6.23 -0.33
N VAL A 53 -6.51 6.85 0.51
CA VAL A 53 -7.60 6.17 1.24
C VAL A 53 -8.58 5.53 0.25
N ALA A 54 -8.98 6.26 -0.79
CA ALA A 54 -9.89 5.74 -1.82
C ALA A 54 -9.34 4.48 -2.50
N ILE A 55 -8.05 4.49 -2.85
CA ILE A 55 -7.38 3.39 -3.55
C ILE A 55 -7.29 2.15 -2.66
N ILE A 56 -6.78 2.28 -1.43
CA ILE A 56 -6.62 1.12 -0.53
C ILE A 56 -7.98 0.54 -0.14
N VAL A 57 -8.97 1.38 0.16
CA VAL A 57 -10.32 0.91 0.48
C VAL A 57 -10.95 0.20 -0.73
N ALA A 58 -10.81 0.75 -1.93
CA ALA A 58 -11.31 0.10 -3.15
C ALA A 58 -10.62 -1.24 -3.42
N PHE A 59 -9.31 -1.32 -3.20
CA PHE A 59 -8.53 -2.56 -3.31
C PHE A 59 -9.06 -3.63 -2.33
N LEU A 60 -9.22 -3.29 -1.05
CA LEU A 60 -9.73 -4.21 -0.03
C LEU A 60 -11.15 -4.69 -0.35
N ILE A 61 -12.06 -3.78 -0.75
CA ILE A 61 -13.43 -4.14 -1.14
C ILE A 61 -13.42 -5.06 -2.36
N SER A 62 -12.56 -4.80 -3.34
CA SER A 62 -12.50 -5.61 -4.56
C SER A 62 -12.05 -7.04 -4.28
N ILE A 63 -11.08 -7.23 -3.38
CA ILE A 63 -10.66 -8.56 -2.92
C ILE A 63 -11.80 -9.24 -2.15
N LEU A 64 -12.42 -8.55 -1.19
CA LEU A 64 -13.46 -9.13 -0.34
C LEU A 64 -14.75 -9.48 -1.09
N THR A 65 -15.01 -8.82 -2.21
CA THR A 65 -16.23 -9.02 -3.02
C THR A 65 -16.01 -9.95 -4.22
N ASP A 66 -14.79 -10.44 -4.44
CA ASP A 66 -14.52 -11.42 -5.47
C ASP A 66 -14.70 -12.84 -4.94
N ALA A 67 -15.85 -13.45 -5.27
CA ALA A 67 -16.19 -14.81 -4.86
C ALA A 67 -15.27 -15.88 -5.48
N ASN A 68 -14.55 -15.57 -6.55
CA ASN A 68 -13.64 -16.51 -7.21
C ASN A 68 -12.23 -16.48 -6.61
N LEU A 69 -11.95 -15.52 -5.74
CA LEU A 69 -10.62 -15.30 -5.18
C LEU A 69 -10.47 -16.06 -3.86
N VAL A 70 -9.52 -16.99 -3.82
CA VAL A 70 -9.15 -17.68 -2.58
C VAL A 70 -8.17 -16.82 -1.80
N ILE A 71 -8.56 -16.41 -0.58
CA ILE A 71 -7.70 -15.61 0.29
C ILE A 71 -6.66 -16.51 0.96
N SER A 72 -5.46 -16.54 0.38
CA SER A 72 -4.30 -17.25 0.92
C SER A 72 -3.67 -16.50 2.10
N GLN A 73 -2.82 -17.18 2.88
CA GLN A 73 -2.09 -16.56 4.00
C GLN A 73 -1.23 -15.35 3.58
N PRO A 74 -0.48 -15.39 2.45
CA PRO A 74 0.21 -14.20 1.94
C PRO A 74 -0.74 -13.06 1.58
N LEU A 75 -1.90 -13.38 0.96
CA LEU A 75 -2.87 -12.35 0.58
C LEU A 75 -3.48 -11.69 1.82
N TRP A 76 -3.77 -12.46 2.88
CA TRP A 76 -4.17 -11.92 4.18
C TRP A 76 -3.13 -10.95 4.75
N GLY A 77 -1.85 -11.30 4.64
CA GLY A 77 -0.75 -10.44 5.04
C GLY A 77 -0.73 -9.11 4.30
N ILE A 78 -0.87 -9.14 2.98
CA ILE A 78 -0.93 -7.94 2.14
C ILE A 78 -2.14 -7.09 2.50
N MET A 79 -3.31 -7.69 2.72
CA MET A 79 -4.52 -6.95 3.12
C MET A 79 -4.33 -6.23 4.46
N ILE A 80 -3.82 -6.93 5.47
CA ILE A 80 -3.56 -6.35 6.81
C ILE A 80 -2.50 -5.26 6.72
N ALA A 81 -1.40 -5.50 6.00
CA ALA A 81 -0.33 -4.53 5.77
C ALA A 81 -0.87 -3.27 5.07
N SER A 82 -1.68 -3.42 4.02
CA SER A 82 -2.28 -2.28 3.31
C SER A 82 -3.18 -1.44 4.20
N PHE A 83 -3.91 -2.08 5.12
CA PHE A 83 -4.72 -1.38 6.11
C PHE A 83 -3.86 -0.59 7.11
N PHE A 84 -2.75 -1.17 7.59
CA PHE A 84 -1.80 -0.44 8.44
C PHE A 84 -1.12 0.72 7.71
N ILE A 85 -0.73 0.54 6.45
CA ILE A 85 -0.19 1.63 5.61
C ILE A 85 -1.20 2.77 5.51
N LEU A 86 -2.49 2.46 5.29
CA LEU A 86 -3.55 3.48 5.27
C LEU A 86 -3.64 4.23 6.59
N LEU A 87 -3.64 3.52 7.72
CA LEU A 87 -3.75 4.15 9.04
C LEU A 87 -2.55 5.05 9.35
N VAL A 88 -1.33 4.56 9.09
CA VAL A 88 -0.10 5.32 9.32
C VAL A 88 -0.01 6.51 8.36
N GLY A 89 -0.35 6.32 7.09
CA GLY A 89 -0.36 7.42 6.11
C GLY A 89 -1.38 8.49 6.45
N LEU A 90 -2.57 8.10 6.92
CA LEU A 90 -3.58 9.05 7.38
C LEU A 90 -3.13 9.79 8.64
N TRP A 91 -2.46 9.10 9.57
CA TRP A 91 -1.87 9.74 10.74
C TRP A 91 -0.78 10.74 10.33
N ASP A 92 0.14 10.35 9.44
CA ASP A 92 1.20 11.23 8.93
C ASP A 92 0.63 12.51 8.30
N ASP A 93 -0.45 12.38 7.52
CA ASP A 93 -1.14 13.52 6.91
C ASP A 93 -1.73 14.51 7.93
N PHE A 94 -2.10 14.06 9.13
CA PHE A 94 -2.69 14.91 10.17
C PHE A 94 -1.69 15.41 11.21
N SER A 95 -0.67 14.62 11.54
CA SER A 95 0.25 14.90 12.66
C SER A 95 1.67 15.20 12.22
N GLU A 96 2.02 15.06 10.93
CA GLU A 96 3.37 15.27 10.39
C GLU A 96 4.42 14.51 11.21
N LEU A 97 4.47 13.18 11.04
CA LEU A 97 5.28 12.32 11.89
C LEU A 97 6.77 12.55 11.62
N ASP A 98 7.58 12.50 12.68
CA ASP A 98 9.03 12.48 12.52
C ASP A 98 9.48 11.24 11.75
N TRP A 99 10.57 11.39 10.98
CA TRP A 99 11.17 10.32 10.18
C TRP A 99 11.45 9.03 10.96
N LYS A 100 11.71 9.13 12.28
CA LYS A 100 11.94 7.98 13.16
C LYS A 100 10.70 7.09 13.29
N TYR A 101 9.53 7.71 13.44
CA TYR A 101 8.26 6.99 13.54
C TYR A 101 7.87 6.40 12.18
N GLN A 102 8.05 7.18 11.11
CA GLN A 102 7.80 6.70 9.75
C GLN A 102 8.64 5.46 9.44
N PHE A 103 9.95 5.50 9.71
CA PHE A 103 10.84 4.36 9.52
C PHE A 103 10.45 3.15 10.37
N PHE A 104 10.09 3.36 11.65
CA PHE A 104 9.64 2.29 12.53
C PHE A 104 8.41 1.55 11.96
N TYR A 105 7.41 2.29 11.50
CA TYR A 105 6.21 1.67 10.92
C TYR A 105 6.49 0.96 9.60
N GLN A 106 7.36 1.52 8.75
CA GLN A 106 7.80 0.87 7.50
C GLN A 106 8.44 -0.50 7.80
N VAL A 107 9.34 -0.56 8.78
CA VAL A 107 9.96 -1.82 9.22
C VAL A 107 8.92 -2.78 9.80
N ALA A 108 8.00 -2.29 10.64
CA ALA A 108 6.95 -3.12 11.22
C ALA A 108 6.01 -3.74 10.16
N ILE A 109 5.65 -2.97 9.12
CA ILE A 109 4.84 -3.43 7.99
C ILE A 109 5.59 -4.52 7.21
N VAL A 110 6.90 -4.34 6.97
CA VAL A 110 7.72 -5.35 6.28
C VAL A 110 7.78 -6.65 7.07
N ILE A 111 7.97 -6.57 8.39
CA ILE A 111 7.96 -7.76 9.25
C ILE A 111 6.59 -8.46 9.16
N LEU A 112 5.49 -7.71 9.13
CA LEU A 112 4.13 -8.26 9.04
C LEU A 112 3.88 -9.03 7.73
N ILE A 113 4.29 -8.49 6.58
CA ILE A 113 4.17 -9.22 5.30
C ILE A 113 5.12 -10.42 5.24
N PHE A 114 6.28 -10.33 5.89
CA PHE A 114 7.26 -11.41 5.91
C PHE A 114 6.76 -12.62 6.71
N ILE A 115 6.18 -12.42 7.92
CA ILE A 115 5.63 -13.51 8.75
C ILE A 115 4.41 -14.19 8.12
N THR A 116 3.73 -13.52 7.20
CA THR A 116 2.58 -14.08 6.47
C THR A 116 2.99 -14.86 5.22
N GLY A 117 4.31 -15.03 5.01
CA GLY A 117 4.89 -15.80 3.91
C GLY A 117 5.09 -14.97 2.64
N THR A 118 4.92 -13.65 2.68
CA THR A 118 5.24 -12.77 1.55
C THR A 118 6.70 -12.36 1.64
N GLN A 119 7.54 -13.08 0.90
CA GLN A 119 8.99 -12.95 0.94
C GLN A 119 9.60 -12.98 -0.45
N VAL A 120 10.83 -12.47 -0.57
CA VAL A 120 11.60 -12.54 -1.81
C VAL A 120 12.48 -13.80 -1.75
N GLU A 121 12.13 -14.81 -2.55
CA GLU A 121 12.85 -16.08 -2.61
C GLU A 121 14.05 -16.04 -3.55
N TYR A 122 14.01 -15.19 -4.56
CA TYR A 122 15.12 -14.98 -5.49
C TYR A 122 15.05 -13.61 -6.13
N ILE A 123 16.22 -13.11 -6.54
CA ILE A 123 16.38 -11.89 -7.33
C ILE A 123 16.93 -12.28 -8.70
N THR A 124 16.33 -11.72 -9.75
CA THR A 124 16.80 -11.94 -11.12
C THR A 124 17.97 -11.01 -11.40
N ASN A 125 19.07 -11.56 -11.90
CA ASN A 125 20.22 -10.75 -12.32
C ASN A 125 20.00 -10.26 -13.77
N PRO A 126 20.04 -8.94 -14.04
CA PRO A 126 19.88 -8.39 -15.39
C PRO A 126 20.96 -8.86 -16.37
N PHE A 127 22.12 -9.33 -15.88
CA PHE A 127 23.18 -9.93 -16.70
C PHE A 127 23.07 -11.46 -16.84
N GLY A 128 22.00 -12.06 -16.30
CA GLY A 128 21.71 -13.50 -16.37
C GLY A 128 21.84 -14.23 -15.03
N GLY A 129 20.97 -15.22 -14.81
CA GLY A 129 20.94 -16.08 -13.61
C GLY A 129 20.02 -15.57 -12.49
N TYR A 130 19.97 -16.34 -11.41
CA TYR A 130 19.16 -16.07 -10.21
C TYR A 130 20.04 -16.03 -8.97
N ILE A 131 19.83 -15.03 -8.12
CA ILE A 131 20.39 -14.98 -6.78
C ILE A 131 19.32 -15.51 -5.85
N PHE A 132 19.51 -16.73 -5.33
CA PHE A 132 18.56 -17.35 -4.41
C PHE A 132 18.72 -16.75 -3.01
N LEU A 133 17.59 -16.36 -2.44
CA LEU A 133 17.43 -15.81 -1.09
C LEU A 133 16.48 -16.71 -0.31
N ASP A 134 16.77 -18.01 -0.31
CA ASP A 134 15.91 -19.01 0.30
C ASP A 134 15.78 -18.85 1.82
N LEU A 135 14.64 -19.33 2.33
CA LEU A 135 14.24 -19.28 3.75
C LEU A 135 15.25 -19.90 4.73
N GLY A 136 16.13 -20.77 4.23
CA GLY A 136 17.11 -21.47 5.06
C GLY A 136 18.26 -20.55 5.46
N GLN A 137 19.21 -20.36 4.55
CA GLN A 137 20.48 -19.70 4.86
C GLN A 137 20.41 -18.17 4.68
N TYR A 138 19.49 -17.68 3.84
CA TYR A 138 19.45 -16.28 3.41
C TYR A 138 18.21 -15.52 3.90
N LEU A 139 17.54 -16.01 4.95
CA LEU A 139 16.39 -15.36 5.59
C LEU A 139 16.66 -13.90 5.98
N LEU A 140 17.74 -13.66 6.72
CA LEU A 140 18.13 -12.32 7.19
C LEU A 140 18.46 -11.37 6.01
N PRO A 141 19.30 -11.78 5.03
CA PRO A 141 19.51 -11.01 3.81
C PRO A 141 18.22 -10.68 3.04
N SER A 142 17.30 -11.65 2.90
CA SER A 142 16.01 -11.43 2.24
C SER A 142 15.18 -10.37 2.96
N LEU A 143 15.04 -10.49 4.29
CA LEU A 143 14.31 -9.52 5.10
C LEU A 143 14.91 -8.11 5.00
N LEU A 144 16.24 -7.99 5.15
CA LEU A 144 16.93 -6.70 5.04
C LEU A 144 16.75 -6.07 3.67
N PHE A 145 16.81 -6.87 2.61
CA PHE A 145 16.57 -6.40 1.25
C PHE A 145 15.16 -5.83 1.10
N VAL A 146 14.13 -6.54 1.57
CA VAL A 146 12.74 -6.06 1.51
C VAL A 146 12.55 -4.79 2.34
N ILE A 147 13.18 -4.68 3.52
CA ILE A 147 13.13 -3.46 4.33
C ILE A 147 13.68 -2.27 3.54
N VAL A 148 14.90 -2.40 3.00
CA VAL A 148 15.53 -1.32 2.22
C VAL A 148 14.68 -0.96 1.01
N TRP A 149 14.16 -1.97 0.30
CA TRP A 149 13.31 -1.78 -0.87
C TRP A 149 12.04 -0.99 -0.54
N VAL A 150 11.30 -1.39 0.49
CA VAL A 150 10.04 -0.74 0.89
C VAL A 150 10.29 0.68 1.38
N VAL A 151 11.30 0.89 2.23
CA VAL A 151 11.67 2.23 2.72
C VAL A 151 12.05 3.15 1.56
N LEU A 152 12.82 2.65 0.58
CA LEU A 152 13.20 3.43 -0.60
C LEU A 152 11.97 3.78 -1.45
N MET A 153 11.11 2.82 -1.76
CA MET A 153 9.91 3.04 -2.58
C MET A 153 8.89 3.97 -1.93
N MET A 154 8.81 3.99 -0.60
CA MET A 154 7.89 4.86 0.13
C MET A 154 8.41 6.29 0.27
N ASN A 155 9.73 6.49 0.24
CA ASN A 155 10.37 7.79 0.49
C ASN A 155 10.96 8.44 -0.78
N SER A 156 10.86 7.80 -1.94
CA SER A 156 11.28 8.33 -3.26
C SER A 156 10.23 9.24 -3.87
#